data_AF-A0AAV4CDN0-F1
#
_entry.id   AF-A0AAV4CDN0-F1
#
_cell.length_a   1.000
_cell.length_b   1.000
_cell.length_c   1.000
_cell.angle_alpha   90.00
_cell.angle_beta   90.00
_cell.angle_gamma   90.00
#
_symmetry.space_group_name_H-M   'P 1'
#
loop_
_entity.id
_entity.type
_entity.pdbx_description
1 polymer ?
#
loop_
_entity_poly.entity_id
_entity_poly.type
_entity_poly.pdbx_seq_one_letter_code
_entity_poly.pdbx_strand_id
1 'polypeptide(L)'
;MPFTIYTDHKPLVPLFASKELAKLPTRIQRFLLRVARYGPDVIHVPESNQIVADARSRAPSSSPNEKACSSQKKSRLWLNNPSSPCPLPQLN
;
A
#
# COMPACT_ATOMS: atom_id res chain seq x y z
N MET A 1 4.50 -16.19 19.20
CA MET A 1 5.03 -16.49 17.85
C MET A 1 5.63 -15.19 17.32
N PRO A 2 6.96 -15.10 17.16
CA PRO A 2 7.59 -13.91 16.58
C PRO A 2 7.26 -13.82 15.08
N PHE A 3 7.01 -12.61 14.59
CA PHE A 3 6.78 -12.37 13.16
C PHE A 3 7.34 -11.01 12.74
N THR A 4 7.60 -10.88 11.45
CA THR A 4 8.25 -9.71 10.85
C THR A 4 7.31 -9.02 9.87
N ILE A 5 7.27 -7.69 9.95
CA ILE A 5 6.55 -6.82 9.04
C ILE A 5 7.55 -6.22 8.05
N TYR A 6 7.35 -6.50 6.77
CA TYR A 6 8.10 -5.87 5.69
C TYR A 6 7.33 -4.66 5.15
N THR A 7 8.00 -3.52 5.03
CA THR A 7 7.41 -2.26 4.55
C THR A 7 8.36 -1.50 3.65
N ASP A 8 7.83 -0.88 2.60
CA ASP A 8 8.48 0.08 1.71
C ASP A 8 8.71 1.46 2.33
N HIS A 9 8.12 1.73 3.49
CA HIS A 9 8.14 3.05 4.10
C HIS A 9 9.26 3.19 5.14
N LYS A 10 10.43 3.65 4.68
CA LYS A 10 11.59 4.02 5.53
C LYS A 10 11.25 4.81 6.79
N PRO A 11 10.37 5.84 6.79
CA PRO A 11 10.08 6.59 8.01
C PRO A 11 9.32 5.77 9.07
N LEU A 12 8.70 4.64 8.73
CA LEU A 12 8.01 3.80 9.71
C LEU A 12 8.99 3.03 10.60
N VAL A 13 10.15 2.60 10.09
CA VAL A 13 11.14 1.86 10.86
C VAL A 13 11.58 2.61 12.13
N PRO A 14 12.04 3.87 12.08
CA PRO A 14 12.40 4.61 13.29
C PRO A 14 11.17 4.96 14.15
N LEU A 15 9.97 5.04 13.58
CA LEU A 15 8.74 5.27 14.36
C LEU A 15 8.39 4.11 15.28
N PHE A 16 8.74 2.88 14.91
CA PHE A 16 8.55 1.71 15.76
C PHE A 16 9.66 1.54 16.81
N ALA A 17 10.88 2.02 16.53
CA ALA A 17 12.05 1.78 17.39
C ALA A 17 12.21 2.82 18.52
N SER A 18 11.95 4.11 18.26
CA SER A 18 12.58 5.16 19.09
C SER A 18 11.71 6.36 19.47
N LYS A 19 10.45 6.45 19.03
CA LYS A 19 9.67 7.68 19.22
C LYS A 19 8.70 7.60 20.38
N GLU A 20 8.75 8.61 21.26
CA GLU A 20 7.76 8.81 22.32
C GLU A 20 6.34 8.95 21.74
N LEU A 21 5.43 8.11 22.24
CA LEU A 21 4.07 8.01 21.73
C LEU A 21 3.27 9.32 21.86
N ALA A 22 3.55 10.12 22.89
CA ALA A 22 2.85 11.38 23.19
C ALA A 22 3.18 12.52 22.21
N LYS A 23 4.34 12.48 21.56
CA LYS A 23 4.79 13.52 20.61
C LYS A 23 4.34 13.26 19.17
N LEU A 24 3.59 12.19 18.93
CA LEU A 24 3.16 11.77 17.61
C LEU A 24 1.75 12.26 17.27
N PRO A 25 1.46 12.53 15.99
CA PRO A 25 0.10 12.82 15.57
C PRO A 25 -0.82 11.63 15.86
N THR A 26 -2.08 11.92 16.21
CA THR A 26 -3.06 10.94 16.69
C THR A 26 -3.22 9.73 15.75
N ARG A 27 -3.08 9.94 14.43
CA ARG A 27 -3.13 8.86 13.44
C ARG A 27 -2.01 7.84 13.62
N ILE A 28 -0.77 8.30 13.81
CA ILE A 28 0.40 7.43 14.01
C ILE A 28 0.33 6.78 15.39
N GLN A 29 -0.06 7.54 16.42
CA GLN A 29 -0.24 7.01 17.77
C GLN A 29 -1.22 5.82 17.81
N ARG A 30 -2.40 5.96 17.19
CA ARG A 30 -3.39 4.87 17.07
C ARG A 30 -2.87 3.69 16.25
N PHE A 31 -2.04 3.95 15.25
CA PHE A 31 -1.43 2.89 14.46
C PHE A 31 -0.42 2.09 15.29
N LEU A 32 0.53 2.77 15.95
CA LEU A 32 1.51 2.12 16.82
C LEU A 32 0.85 1.34 17.95
N LEU A 33 -0.15 1.89 18.63
CA LEU A 33 -0.89 1.20 19.69
C LEU A 33 -1.58 -0.09 19.23
N ARG A 34 -2.06 -0.13 17.97
CA ARG A 34 -2.68 -1.35 17.42
C ARG A 34 -1.63 -2.40 17.08
N VAL A 35 -0.50 -1.98 16.54
CA VAL A 35 0.58 -2.88 16.11
C VAL A 35 1.38 -3.40 17.31
N ALA A 36 1.61 -2.57 18.33
CA ALA A 36 2.37 -2.91 19.54
C ALA A 36 1.82 -4.11 20.30
N ARG A 37 0.52 -4.41 20.19
CA ARG A 37 -0.13 -5.60 20.78
C ARG A 37 0.49 -6.92 20.33
N TYR A 38 1.11 -6.91 19.15
CA TYR A 38 1.63 -8.10 18.52
C TYR A 38 3.15 -8.21 18.62
N GLY A 39 3.84 -7.18 19.09
CA GLY A 39 5.31 -7.13 19.21
C GLY A 39 6.07 -7.51 17.93
N PRO A 40 5.79 -6.89 16.76
CA PRO A 40 6.45 -7.27 15.51
C PRO A 40 7.86 -6.68 15.37
N ASP A 41 8.70 -7.38 14.61
CA ASP A 41 9.93 -6.82 14.05
C ASP A 41 9.63 -6.12 12.72
N VAL A 42 10.00 -4.84 12.57
CA VAL A 42 9.69 -4.06 11.36
C VAL A 42 10.94 -3.82 10.55
N ILE A 43 10.95 -4.30 9.31
CA ILE A 43 12.10 -4.20 8.39
C ILE A 43 11.67 -3.43 7.13
N HIS A 44 12.50 -2.46 6.74
CA HIS A 44 12.31 -1.79 5.47
C HIS A 44 12.81 -2.67 4.30
N VAL A 45 11.98 -2.82 3.28
CA VAL A 45 12.29 -3.54 2.04
C VAL A 45 12.00 -2.62 0.86
N PRO A 46 12.88 -2.51 -0.15
CA PRO A 46 12.62 -1.69 -1.33
C PRO A 46 11.39 -2.17 -2.10
N GLU A 47 10.70 -1.23 -2.74
CA GLU A 47 9.46 -1.45 -3.51
C GLU A 47 9.57 -2.58 -4.54
N SER A 48 10.75 -2.75 -5.17
CA SER A 48 11.03 -3.82 -6.14
C SER A 48 10.76 -5.22 -5.61
N ASN A 49 10.92 -5.43 -4.31
CA ASN A 49 10.76 -6.73 -3.67
C ASN A 49 9.37 -6.88 -3.02
N GLN A 50 8.51 -5.87 -3.11
CA GLN A 50 7.19 -5.82 -2.46
C GLN A 50 6.02 -5.95 -3.43
N ILE A 51 6.22 -6.68 -4.53
CA ILE A 51 5.28 -6.85 -5.65
C ILE A 51 3.91 -7.34 -5.20
N VAL A 52 3.85 -8.29 -4.27
CA VAL A 52 2.57 -8.87 -3.80
C VAL A 52 1.73 -7.86 -3.03
N ALA A 53 2.35 -7.09 -2.13
CA ALA A 53 1.64 -6.08 -1.35
C ALA A 53 1.23 -4.90 -2.24
N ASP A 54 2.10 -4.49 -3.17
CA ASP A 54 1.84 -3.45 -4.15
C ASP A 54 0.68 -3.82 -5.10
N ALA A 55 0.69 -5.03 -5.66
CA ALA A 55 -0.40 -5.50 -6.52
C ALA A 55 -1.74 -5.49 -5.78
N ARG A 56 -1.74 -5.90 -4.50
CA ARG A 56 -2.93 -5.92 -3.65
C ARG A 56 -3.40 -4.53 -3.24
N SER A 57 -2.49 -3.57 -3.08
CA SER A 57 -2.83 -2.18 -2.73
C SER A 57 -3.40 -1.42 -3.93
N ARG A 58 -2.94 -1.72 -5.16
CA ARG A 58 -3.40 -1.12 -6.41
C ARG A 58 -4.68 -1.74 -6.97
N ALA A 59 -5.00 -2.98 -6.60
CA ALA A 59 -6.22 -3.68 -7.00
C ALA A 59 -7.14 -3.91 -5.79
N PRO A 60 -7.81 -2.87 -5.27
CA PRO A 60 -8.78 -3.04 -4.20
C PRO A 60 -9.93 -3.90 -4.70
N SER A 61 -10.09 -5.10 -4.13
CA SER A 61 -11.28 -5.92 -4.40
C SER A 61 -12.49 -5.22 -3.82
N SER A 62 -13.41 -4.74 -4.67
CA SER A 62 -14.73 -4.33 -4.23
C SER A 62 -15.44 -5.49 -3.53
N SER A 63 -16.23 -5.18 -2.52
CA SER A 63 -16.98 -6.05 -1.61
C SER A 63 -17.64 -7.30 -2.24
N PRO A 64 -18.00 -8.30 -1.41
CA PRO A 64 -18.50 -9.61 -1.84
C PRO A 64 -19.99 -9.54 -2.21
N ASN A 65 -20.33 -8.66 -3.15
CA ASN A 65 -21.63 -8.72 -3.80
C ASN A 65 -21.38 -9.09 -5.27
N GLU A 66 -21.92 -10.25 -5.64
CA GLU A 66 -21.83 -10.85 -6.96
C GLU A 66 -22.07 -9.81 -8.06
N LYS A 67 -21.01 -9.30 -8.69
CA LYS A 67 -20.84 -9.03 -10.14
C LYS A 67 -19.47 -8.37 -10.35
N ALA A 68 -18.38 -9.07 -10.02
CA ALA A 68 -17.04 -8.72 -10.51
C ALA A 68 -16.59 -9.66 -11.63
N CYS A 69 -17.50 -9.97 -12.56
CA CYS A 69 -17.17 -10.52 -13.87
C CYS A 69 -17.75 -9.59 -14.93
N SER A 70 -17.04 -8.50 -15.25
CA SER A 70 -17.27 -7.73 -16.49
C SER A 70 -16.17 -6.72 -16.82
N SER A 71 -14.95 -6.83 -16.28
CA SER A 71 -13.88 -5.87 -16.62
C SER A 71 -12.48 -6.44 -16.67
N GLN A 72 -12.32 -7.68 -17.12
CA GLN A 72 -11.13 -8.08 -17.86
C GLN A 72 -11.19 -7.52 -19.29
N LYS A 73 -11.29 -6.20 -19.46
CA LYS A 73 -11.21 -5.56 -20.78
C LYS A 73 -10.27 -4.36 -20.86
N LYS A 74 -9.79 -3.81 -19.73
CA LYS A 74 -8.84 -2.68 -19.79
C LYS A 74 -7.39 -3.10 -19.99
N SER A 75 -6.91 -4.20 -19.41
CA SER A 75 -5.50 -4.60 -19.56
C SER A 75 -5.11 -5.01 -20.99
N ARG A 76 -6.08 -5.52 -21.77
CA ARG A 76 -5.85 -5.93 -23.18
C ARG A 76 -5.85 -4.77 -24.18
N LEU A 77 -6.39 -3.61 -23.81
CA LEU A 77 -6.40 -2.43 -24.68
C LEU A 77 -5.04 -1.72 -24.68
N TRP A 78 -4.32 -1.74 -23.54
CA TRP A 78 -3.00 -1.11 -23.38
C TRP A 78 -1.86 -1.86 -24.08
N LEU A 79 -1.92 -3.19 -24.14
CA LEU A 79 -0.89 -4.01 -24.81
C LEU A 79 -0.92 -3.86 -26.34
N ASN A 80 -2.03 -3.42 -26.91
CA ASN A 80 -2.26 -3.45 -28.36
C ASN A 80 -2.11 -2.07 -29.04
N ASN A 81 -1.91 -0.98 -28.29
CA ASN A 81 -1.74 0.34 -28.92
C ASN A 81 -0.93 1.32 -28.04
N PRO A 82 0.41 1.37 -28.18
CA PRO A 82 1.28 2.18 -27.31
C PRO A 82 1.30 3.69 -27.64
N SER A 83 0.50 4.18 -28.59
CA SER A 83 0.59 5.56 -29.10
C SER A 83 -0.42 6.55 -28.52
N SER A 84 -1.16 6.23 -27.46
CA SER A 84 -2.09 7.21 -26.85
C SER A 84 -1.40 8.04 -25.76
N PRO A 85 -1.22 9.37 -25.94
CA PRO A 85 -0.68 10.22 -24.89
C PRO A 85 -1.70 10.37 -23.76
N CYS A 86 -1.21 10.44 -22.52
CA CYS A 86 -2.02 10.77 -21.35
C CYS A 86 -2.83 12.05 -21.60
N PRO A 87 -4.16 12.08 -21.43
CA PRO A 87 -4.91 13.31 -21.61
C PRO A 87 -4.56 14.27 -20.47
N LEU A 88 -3.84 15.34 -20.79
CA LEU A 88 -3.67 16.49 -19.91
C LEU A 88 -5.01 17.22 -19.76
N PRO A 89 -5.30 17.80 -18.58
CA PRO A 89 -6.49 18.61 -18.38
C PRO A 89 -6.38 19.86 -19.25
N GLN A 90 -7.33 20.03 -20.18
CA GLN A 90 -7.36 21.19 -21.08
C GLN A 90 -7.78 22.43 -20.28
N LEU A 91 -6.99 23.51 -20.38
CA LEU A 91 -7.39 24.85 -19.97
C LEU A 91 -8.30 25.44 -21.06
N ASN A 92 -9.48 25.89 -20.64
CA ASN A 92 -10.61 26.51 -21.35
C ASN A 92 -11.52 25.57 -22.15
#